data_AF-A0A2K3DCB4-F1
#
_entry.id   AF-A0A2K3DCB4-F1
#
_cell.length_a   1.000
_cell.length_b   1.000
_cell.length_c   1.000
_cell.angle_alpha   90.00
_cell.angle_beta   90.00
_cell.angle_gamma   90.00
#
_symmetry.space_group_name_H-M   'P 1'
#
loop_
_entity.id
_entity.type
_entity.pdbx_description
1 polymer ?
#
loop_
_entity_poly.entity_id
_entity_poly.type
_entity_poly.pdbx_seq_one_letter_code
_entity_poly.pdbx_strand_id
1 'polypeptide(L)'
;MGRHRVFITRAQVTWQYYEALNALGMRLLRLLALSLDLPAEHFTPMFTAPLVTLRPLHYGMRRRCRTREPACSGRAPTPIMAC
;
A
#
# COMPACT_ATOMS: atom_id res chain seq x y z
N MET A 1 37.40 -1.50 2.88
CA MET A 1 36.12 -2.04 2.36
C MET A 1 34.97 -1.24 2.96
N GLY A 2 34.58 -0.14 2.30
CA GLY A 2 33.57 0.79 2.80
C GLY A 2 32.16 0.23 2.59
N ARG A 3 31.36 0.18 3.67
CA ARG A 3 29.92 -0.09 3.59
C ARG A 3 29.24 1.06 2.84
N HIS A 4 28.99 0.87 1.55
CA HIS A 4 28.09 1.72 0.78
C HIS A 4 26.69 1.59 1.37
N ARG A 5 26.30 2.55 2.22
CA ARG A 5 24.90 2.69 2.65
C ARG A 5 24.13 3.15 1.42
N VAL A 6 23.40 2.23 0.80
CA VAL A 6 22.43 2.55 -0.24
C VAL A 6 21.33 3.38 0.43
N PHE A 7 21.29 4.68 0.17
CA PHE A 7 20.24 5.57 0.63
C PHE A 7 18.98 5.33 -0.21
N ILE A 8 18.21 4.28 0.12
CA ILE A 8 16.92 4.02 -0.53
C ILE A 8 15.90 5.02 0.00
N THR A 9 15.35 5.83 -0.90
CA THR A 9 14.29 6.80 -0.58
C THR A 9 12.94 6.11 -0.38
N ARG A 10 12.00 6.74 0.34
CA ARG A 10 10.62 6.19 0.51
C ARG A 10 9.92 6.00 -0.83
N ALA A 11 10.19 6.87 -1.81
CA ALA A 11 9.66 6.76 -3.16
C ALA A 11 10.16 5.48 -3.85
N GLN A 12 11.46 5.18 -3.75
CA GLN A 12 12.03 3.94 -4.30
C GLN A 12 11.45 2.67 -3.67
N VAL A 13 11.29 2.65 -2.33
CA VAL A 13 10.65 1.50 -1.65
C VAL A 13 9.20 1.32 -2.12
N THR A 14 8.45 2.43 -2.23
CA THR A 14 7.05 2.40 -2.68
C THR A 14 6.94 1.89 -4.13
N TRP A 15 7.87 2.29 -4.99
CA TRP A 15 7.91 1.85 -6.38
C TRP A 15 8.22 0.36 -6.51
N GLN A 16 9.23 -0.14 -5.78
CA GLN A 16 9.55 -1.57 -5.77
C GLN A 16 8.39 -2.43 -5.26
N TYR A 17 7.68 -1.93 -4.24
CA TYR A 17 6.46 -2.56 -3.74
C TYR A 17 5.36 -2.59 -4.81
N TYR A 18 5.16 -1.47 -5.52
CA TYR A 18 4.21 -1.40 -6.63
C TYR A 18 4.54 -2.40 -7.74
N GLU A 19 5.78 -2.48 -8.20
CA GLU A 19 6.19 -3.42 -9.25
C GLU A 19 5.93 -4.88 -8.84
N ALA A 20 6.28 -5.24 -7.60
CA ALA A 20 6.04 -6.57 -7.06
C ALA A 20 4.53 -6.91 -7.02
N LEU A 21 3.70 -5.97 -6.55
CA LEU A 21 2.24 -6.15 -6.54
C LEU A 21 1.67 -6.24 -7.95
N ASN A 22 2.13 -5.42 -8.89
CA ASN A 22 1.65 -5.44 -10.26
C ASN A 22 1.95 -6.78 -10.93
N ALA A 23 3.17 -7.29 -10.77
CA ALA A 23 3.56 -8.61 -11.29
C ALA A 23 2.70 -9.75 -10.69
N LEU A 24 2.40 -9.68 -9.39
CA LEU A 24 1.51 -10.63 -8.73
C LEU A 24 0.07 -10.51 -9.26
N GLY A 25 -0.47 -9.30 -9.34
CA GLY A 25 -1.82 -9.02 -9.85
C GLY A 25 -2.02 -9.56 -11.26
N MET A 26 -1.06 -9.35 -12.16
CA MET A 26 -1.12 -9.89 -13.52
C MET A 26 -1.14 -11.42 -13.55
N ARG A 27 -0.43 -12.10 -12.64
CA ARG A 27 -0.50 -13.56 -12.52
C ARG A 27 -1.87 -14.02 -12.02
N LEU A 28 -2.45 -13.31 -11.05
CA LEU A 28 -3.80 -13.60 -10.55
C LEU A 28 -4.87 -13.41 -11.62
N LEU A 29 -4.76 -12.38 -12.46
CA LEU A 29 -5.70 -12.14 -13.56
C LEU A 29 -5.68 -13.27 -14.60
N ARG A 30 -4.52 -13.87 -14.87
CA ARG A 30 -4.43 -15.05 -15.75
C ARG A 30 -5.17 -16.24 -15.15
N LEU A 31 -4.98 -16.49 -13.85
CA LEU A 31 -5.69 -17.56 -13.15
C LEU A 31 -7.20 -17.32 -13.11
N LEU A 32 -7.62 -16.07 -12.91
CA LEU A 32 -9.03 -15.68 -12.96
C LEU A 32 -9.64 -15.93 -14.35
N ALA A 33 -8.94 -15.54 -15.43
CA ALA A 33 -9.40 -15.79 -16.78
C ALA A 33 -9.62 -17.28 -17.05
N LEU A 34 -8.65 -18.12 -16.66
CA LEU A 34 -8.76 -19.57 -16.80
C LEU A 34 -9.92 -20.15 -15.98
N SER A 35 -10.19 -19.63 -14.77
CA SER A 35 -11.33 -20.07 -13.95
C SER A 35 -12.70 -19.76 -14.58
N LEU A 36 -12.73 -18.79 -15.50
CA LEU A 36 -13.91 -18.38 -16.26
C LEU A 36 -13.96 -19.03 -17.66
N ASP A 37 -13.06 -19.98 -17.94
CA ASP A 37 -12.91 -20.64 -19.24
C ASP A 37 -12.61 -19.66 -20.39
N LEU A 38 -11.91 -18.56 -20.07
CA LEU A 38 -11.42 -17.56 -21.02
C LEU A 38 -9.93 -17.79 -21.33
N PRO A 39 -9.41 -17.24 -22.45
CA PRO A 39 -7.97 -17.20 -22.71
C PRO A 39 -7.21 -16.55 -21.55
N ALA A 40 -6.07 -17.10 -21.15
CA ALA A 40 -5.32 -16.61 -19.99
C ALA A 40 -4.94 -15.13 -20.09
N GLU A 41 -4.73 -14.63 -21.31
CA GLU A 41 -4.35 -13.25 -21.60
C GLU A 41 -5.54 -12.30 -21.74
N HIS A 42 -6.78 -12.77 -21.57
CA HIS A 42 -8.00 -12.00 -21.82
C HIS A 42 -8.01 -10.61 -21.17
N PHE A 43 -7.55 -10.50 -19.93
CA PHE A 43 -7.50 -9.23 -19.19
C PHE A 43 -6.25 -8.39 -19.49
N THR A 44 -5.21 -8.95 -20.11
CA THR A 44 -3.91 -8.28 -20.30
C THR A 44 -3.99 -6.92 -21.00
N PRO A 45 -4.77 -6.76 -22.09
CA PRO A 45 -4.90 -5.47 -22.78
C PRO A 45 -5.44 -4.35 -21.89
N MET A 46 -6.28 -4.67 -20.91
CA MET A 46 -6.94 -3.70 -20.02
C MET A 46 -5.96 -3.07 -19.02
N PHE A 47 -4.79 -3.69 -18.81
CA PHE A 47 -3.77 -3.27 -17.84
C PHE A 47 -2.45 -2.85 -18.52
N THR A 48 -2.49 -2.45 -19.78
CA THR A 48 -1.30 -1.96 -20.53
C THR A 48 -0.86 -0.56 -20.11
N ALA A 49 -1.79 0.30 -19.71
CA ALA A 49 -1.51 1.62 -19.12
C ALA A 49 -2.43 1.82 -17.88
N PRO A 50 -2.21 1.05 -16.81
CA PRO A 50 -3.16 1.02 -15.70
C PRO A 50 -3.05 2.29 -14.87
N LEU A 51 -4.19 2.89 -14.55
CA LEU A 51 -4.26 3.96 -13.56
C LEU A 51 -4.22 3.33 -12.17
N VAL A 52 -3.07 3.37 -11.51
CA VAL A 52 -2.88 2.78 -10.18
C VAL A 52 -2.57 3.85 -9.15
N THR A 53 -3.29 3.80 -8.03
CA THR A 53 -3.08 4.70 -6.89
C THR A 53 -2.75 3.86 -5.66
N LEU A 54 -1.57 4.08 -5.08
CA LEU A 54 -1.17 3.41 -3.84
C LEU A 54 -1.43 4.34 -2.65
N ARG A 55 -2.16 3.87 -1.64
CA ARG A 55 -2.45 4.63 -0.41
C ARG A 55 -1.81 3.95 0.80
N PRO A 56 -0.53 4.24 1.11
CA PRO A 56 0.09 3.76 2.34
C PRO A 56 -0.71 4.23 3.56
N LEU A 57 -1.16 3.27 4.36
CA LEU A 57 -1.94 3.55 5.56
C LEU A 57 -1.13 3.12 6.77
N HIS A 58 -0.94 4.05 7.70
CA HIS A 58 -0.40 3.75 9.02
C HIS A 58 -1.51 3.97 10.04
N TYR A 59 -2.00 2.87 10.62
CA TYR A 59 -2.95 2.94 11.72
C TYR A 59 -2.19 3.00 13.05
N GLY A 60 -2.36 4.09 13.78
CA GLY A 60 -1.82 4.22 15.13
C GLY A 60 -2.61 3.37 16.13
N MET A 61 -1.95 2.95 17.21
CA MET A 61 -2.61 2.29 18.34
C MET A 61 -3.57 3.26 19.04
N ARG A 62 -4.87 3.01 18.99
CA ARG A 62 -5.83 3.72 19.85
C ARG A 62 -5.73 3.15 21.26
N ARG A 63 -5.10 3.89 22.18
CA ARG A 63 -5.21 3.58 23.61
C ARG A 63 -6.65 3.83 24.03
N ARG A 64 -7.35 2.80 24.53
CA ARG A 64 -8.64 3.00 25.21
C ARG A 64 -8.36 3.81 26.47
N CYS A 65 -8.89 5.03 26.56
CA CYS A 65 -9.03 5.69 27.85
C CYS A 65 -9.97 4.84 28.68
N ARG A 66 -9.44 4.13 29.68
CA ARG A 66 -10.26 3.50 30.71
C ARG A 66 -10.85 4.63 31.52
N THR A 67 -12.15 4.88 31.39
CA THR A 67 -12.89 5.89 32.16
C THR A 67 -12.89 5.50 33.64
N ARG A 68 -11.80 5.82 34.34
CA ARG A 68 -11.68 5.89 35.80
C ARG A 68 -10.34 6.51 36.22
N GLU A 69 -9.91 7.61 35.59
CA GLU A 69 -8.85 8.46 36.15
C GLU A 69 -8.84 9.85 35.50
N PRO A 70 -8.81 10.96 36.26
CA PRO A 70 -8.81 12.31 35.73
C PRO A 70 -7.37 12.72 35.34
N ALA A 71 -6.82 12.16 34.26
CA ALA A 71 -5.47 12.53 33.81
C ALA A 71 -5.24 12.44 32.29
N CYS A 72 -6.27 12.63 31.46
CA CYS A 72 -6.09 12.84 30.02
C CYS A 72 -6.13 14.34 29.67
N SER A 73 -5.23 15.14 30.27
CA SER A 73 -4.90 16.48 29.75
C SER A 73 -3.60 16.39 28.94
N GLY A 74 -3.71 16.12 27.64
CA GLY A 74 -2.54 15.97 26.79
C GLY A 74 -2.86 15.95 25.31
N ARG A 75 -3.10 17.16 24.76
CA ARG A 75 -2.96 17.57 23.35
C ARG A 75 -3.55 16.62 22.28
N ALA A 76 -4.70 16.99 21.74
CA ALA A 76 -5.27 16.38 20.53
C ALA A 76 -4.23 16.34 19.38
N PRO A 77 -4.13 15.25 18.61
CA PRO A 77 -3.38 15.28 17.37
C PRO A 77 -4.08 16.26 16.42
N THR A 78 -3.32 17.24 15.93
CA THR A 78 -3.75 18.16 14.86
C THR A 78 -4.37 17.36 13.71
N PRO A 79 -5.55 17.76 13.19
CA PRO A 79 -6.04 17.16 11.96
C PRO A 79 -5.02 17.47 10.87
N ILE A 80 -4.56 16.44 10.18
CA ILE A 80 -3.92 16.59 8.88
C ILE A 80 -5.01 17.16 7.98
N MET A 81 -5.02 18.48 7.84
CA MET A 81 -5.91 19.17 6.92
C MET A 81 -5.39 18.87 5.52
N ALA A 82 -6.04 17.92 4.86
CA ALA A 82 -5.93 17.77 3.41
C ALA A 82 -6.81 18.84 2.77
N CYS A 83 -6.16 19.88 2.25
CA CYS A 83 -6.52 20.64 1.05
C CYS A 83 -5.21 21.00 0.35
#